data_AF-A0A158NBY0-F1
#
_entry.id   AF-A0A158NBY0-F1
#
_cell.length_a   1.000
_cell.length_b   1.000
_cell.length_c   1.000
_cell.angle_alpha   90.00
_cell.angle_beta   90.00
_cell.angle_gamma   90.00
#
_symmetry.space_group_name_H-M   'P 1'
#
loop_
_entity.id
_entity.type
_entity.pdbx_description
1 polymer ?
#
loop_
_entity_poly.entity_id
_entity_poly.type
_entity_poly.pdbx_seq_one_letter_code
_entity_poly.pdbx_strand_id
1 'polypeptide(L)'
;MMRFEEEGETLKDKSRCANIRADLKICLLESDCCKIYKRTPKECLKLRDSTVPDECFALQRTFFECKHSTIDGRRRFRGPRGY
;
A
#
# COMPACT_ATOMS: atom_id res chain seq x y z
N MET A 1 8.04 -1.80 -8.16
CA MET A 1 7.74 -0.51 -8.81
C MET A 1 6.66 -0.77 -9.83
N MET A 2 5.50 -0.13 -9.69
CA MET A 2 4.35 -0.29 -10.59
C MET A 2 4.78 -0.20 -12.06
N ARG A 3 4.67 -1.32 -12.78
CA ARG A 3 4.82 -1.38 -14.24
C ARG A 3 3.42 -1.30 -14.82
N PHE A 4 3.06 -0.14 -15.36
CA PHE A 4 1.84 -0.01 -16.15
C PHE A 4 2.12 -0.68 -17.52
N GLU A 5 1.25 -1.60 -17.94
CA GLU A 5 1.42 -2.34 -19.20
C GLU A 5 0.99 -1.51 -20.43
N GLU A 6 0.26 -0.40 -20.23
CA GLU A 6 -0.22 0.46 -21.32
C GLU A 6 0.09 1.95 -21.11
N GLU A 7 0.46 2.64 -22.21
CA GLU A 7 0.73 4.08 -22.26
C GLU A 7 -0.56 4.90 -21.99
N GLY A 8 -0.87 5.17 -20.72
CA GLY A 8 -2.01 6.03 -20.35
C GLY A 8 -2.78 5.62 -19.10
N GLU A 9 -2.47 4.49 -18.48
CA GLU A 9 -3.12 4.08 -17.24
C GLU A 9 -2.70 4.98 -16.07
N THR A 10 -3.61 5.86 -15.65
CA THR A 10 -3.45 6.67 -14.44
C THR A 10 -4.21 6.03 -13.28
N LEU A 11 -3.63 6.03 -12.08
CA LEU A 11 -4.35 5.52 -10.91
C LEU A 11 -5.62 6.36 -10.68
N LYS A 12 -6.78 5.69 -10.65
CA LYS A 12 -8.07 6.33 -10.38
C LYS A 12 -8.07 7.10 -9.05
N ASP A 13 -7.34 6.59 -8.07
CA ASP A 13 -7.07 7.28 -6.81
C ASP A 13 -5.99 8.36 -7.03
N LYS A 14 -6.36 9.64 -6.97
CA LYS A 14 -5.43 10.79 -7.04
C LYS A 14 -4.96 11.27 -5.66
N SER A 15 -5.17 10.47 -4.62
CA SER A 15 -4.79 10.83 -3.26
C SER A 15 -3.27 10.88 -3.11
N ARG A 16 -2.76 11.63 -2.15
CA ARG A 16 -1.31 11.82 -1.94
C ARG A 16 -0.53 10.52 -1.69
N CYS A 17 -1.19 9.47 -1.19
CA CYS A 17 -0.62 8.15 -0.92
C CYS A 17 -1.13 7.08 -1.92
N ALA A 18 -1.62 7.53 -3.08
CA ALA A 18 -2.16 6.71 -4.16
C ALA A 18 -1.20 5.60 -4.60
N ASN A 19 0.03 5.99 -4.94
CA ASN A 19 1.05 5.08 -5.46
C ASN A 19 1.37 3.97 -4.44
N ILE A 20 1.60 4.33 -3.17
CA ILE A 20 1.87 3.34 -2.11
C ILE A 20 0.68 2.39 -1.92
N ARG A 21 -0.55 2.91 -1.96
CA ARG A 21 -1.75 2.07 -1.87
C ARG A 21 -1.80 1.06 -3.03
N ALA A 22 -1.41 1.50 -4.21
CA ALA A 22 -1.43 0.68 -5.40
C ALA A 22 -0.36 -0.41 -5.36
N ASP A 23 0.88 -0.06 -4.96
CA ASP A 23 1.96 -1.03 -4.71
C ASP A 23 1.57 -2.05 -3.62
N LEU A 24 0.97 -1.60 -2.51
CA LEU A 24 0.49 -2.48 -1.45
C LEU A 24 -0.61 -3.44 -1.96
N LYS A 25 -1.51 -2.94 -2.80
CA LYS A 25 -2.59 -3.76 -3.38
C LYS A 25 -2.01 -4.84 -4.29
N ILE A 26 -1.05 -4.49 -5.14
CA ILE A 26 -0.37 -5.45 -6.02
C ILE A 26 0.33 -6.51 -5.18
N CYS A 27 1.12 -6.10 -4.18
CA CYS A 27 1.83 -7.01 -3.28
C CYS A 27 0.89 -8.02 -2.62
N LEU A 28 -0.27 -7.55 -2.14
CA LEU A 28 -1.27 -8.42 -1.51
C LEU A 28 -1.96 -9.36 -2.52
N LEU A 29 -2.25 -8.89 -3.73
CA LEU A 29 -2.81 -9.72 -4.80
C LEU A 29 -1.82 -10.78 -5.30
N GLU A 30 -0.52 -10.49 -5.22
CA GLU A 30 0.54 -11.45 -5.56
C GLU A 30 0.76 -12.50 -4.47
N SER A 31 0.45 -12.16 -3.21
CA SER A 31 0.61 -13.07 -2.06
C SER A 31 -0.34 -14.26 -2.07
N ASP A 32 0.12 -15.36 -1.47
CA ASP A 32 -0.64 -16.61 -1.37
C ASP A 32 -1.93 -16.46 -0.57
N CYS A 33 -1.98 -15.51 0.36
CA CYS A 33 -3.19 -15.22 1.14
C CYS A 33 -4.38 -14.82 0.25
N CYS A 34 -4.16 -14.02 -0.80
CA CYS A 34 -5.23 -13.65 -1.73
C CYS A 34 -5.38 -14.67 -2.87
N LYS A 35 -4.28 -15.23 -3.38
CA LYS A 35 -4.33 -16.19 -4.51
C LYS A 35 -4.92 -17.54 -4.13
N ILE A 36 -4.43 -18.14 -3.04
CA ILE A 36 -4.77 -19.51 -2.65
C ILE A 36 -5.96 -19.50 -1.71
N TYR A 37 -5.84 -18.74 -0.62
CA TYR A 37 -6.86 -18.74 0.44
C TYR A 37 -8.08 -17.87 0.11
N LYS A 38 -8.04 -17.09 -0.98
CA LYS A 38 -9.10 -16.18 -1.45
C LYS A 38 -9.63 -15.26 -0.34
N ARG A 39 -8.79 -14.91 0.62
CA ARG A 39 -9.14 -14.01 1.72
C ARG A 39 -9.11 -12.56 1.23
N THR A 40 -9.82 -11.69 1.93
CA THR A 40 -9.73 -10.27 1.61
C THR A 40 -8.37 -9.71 2.03
N PRO A 41 -7.78 -8.74 1.31
CA PRO A 41 -6.50 -8.14 1.68
C PRO A 41 -6.47 -7.58 3.11
N LYS A 42 -7.63 -7.11 3.61
CA LYS A 42 -7.77 -6.65 5.01
C LYS A 42 -7.62 -7.79 6.01
N GLU A 43 -8.19 -8.96 5.73
CA GLU A 43 -8.05 -10.13 6.59
C GLU A 43 -6.61 -10.64 6.58
N CYS A 44 -5.98 -10.70 5.41
CA CYS A 44 -4.57 -11.08 5.27
C CYS A 44 -3.64 -10.21 6.14
N LEU A 45 -3.88 -8.90 6.15
CA LEU A 45 -3.11 -7.96 6.98
C LEU A 45 -3.41 -8.08 8.48
N LYS A 46 -4.63 -8.50 8.85
CA LYS A 46 -5.05 -8.62 10.26
C LYS A 46 -4.53 -9.90 10.91
N LEU A 47 -4.54 -10.99 10.15
CA LEU A 47 -4.08 -12.29 10.63
C LEU A 47 -2.56 -12.37 10.75
N ARG A 48 -1.82 -11.53 10.01
CA ARG A 48 -0.35 -11.60 9.92
C ARG A 48 0.11 -13.03 9.63
N ASP A 49 -0.61 -13.73 8.76
CA ASP A 49 -0.25 -15.08 8.36
C ASP A 49 1.12 -15.05 7.67
N SER A 50 1.93 -16.10 7.87
CA SER A 50 3.22 -16.32 7.21
C SER A 50 3.13 -16.44 5.68
N THR A 51 1.91 -16.43 5.15
CA THR A 51 1.59 -16.47 3.71
C THR A 51 1.73 -15.11 3.02
N VAL A 52 1.89 -14.03 3.79
CA VAL A 52 2.12 -12.68 3.25
C VAL A 52 3.61 -12.34 3.42
N PRO A 53 4.33 -11.96 2.34
CA PRO A 53 5.74 -11.63 2.44
C PRO A 53 5.97 -10.34 3.24
N ASP A 54 7.12 -10.26 3.91
CA ASP A 54 7.52 -9.12 4.75
C ASP A 54 7.54 -7.79 4.00
N GLU A 55 7.80 -7.83 2.69
CA GLU A 55 7.75 -6.67 1.80
C GLU A 55 6.37 -6.00 1.80
N CYS A 56 5.28 -6.78 1.83
CA CYS A 56 3.94 -6.20 1.89
C CYS A 56 3.68 -5.53 3.24
N PHE A 57 4.25 -6.03 4.33
CA PHE A 57 4.15 -5.39 5.64
C PHE A 57 4.98 -4.09 5.71
N ALA A 58 6.14 -4.05 5.04
CA ALA A 58 6.90 -2.82 4.87
C ALA A 58 6.08 -1.77 4.11
N LEU A 59 5.43 -2.15 2.99
CA LEU A 59 4.53 -1.27 2.23
C LEU A 59 3.30 -0.83 3.05
N GLN A 60 2.76 -1.70 3.90
CA GLN A 60 1.67 -1.33 4.82
C GLN A 60 2.12 -0.24 5.78
N ARG A 61 3.33 -0.38 6.35
CA ARG A 61 3.89 0.61 7.26
C ARG A 61 4.14 1.94 6.55
N THR A 62 4.72 1.94 5.35
CA THR A 62 4.94 3.19 4.59
C THR A 62 3.62 3.86 4.22
N PHE A 63 2.59 3.08 3.85
CA PHE A 63 1.26 3.61 3.60
C PHE A 63 0.67 4.28 4.85
N PHE A 64 0.79 3.63 6.00
CA PHE A 64 0.36 4.19 7.29
C PHE A 64 1.12 5.48 7.62
N GLU A 65 2.44 5.48 7.46
CA GLU A 65 3.26 6.68 7.69
C GLU A 65 2.90 7.83 6.74
N CYS A 66 2.61 7.55 5.48
CA CYS A 66 2.16 8.54 4.50
C CYS A 66 0.82 9.15 4.94
N LYS A 67 -0.19 8.33 5.25
CA LYS A 67 -1.49 8.78 5.78
C LYS A 67 -1.33 9.57 7.07
N HIS A 68 -0.58 9.05 8.03
CA HIS A 68 -0.34 9.71 9.31
C HIS A 68 0.34 11.07 9.13
N SER A 69 1.31 11.17 8.21
CA SER A 69 2.01 12.43 7.93
C SER A 69 1.13 13.54 7.39
N THR A 70 -0.03 13.21 6.79
CA THR A 70 -1.00 14.21 6.34
C THR A 70 -1.82 14.81 7.49
N ILE A 71 -1.97 14.07 8.59
CA ILE A 71 -2.73 14.49 9.78
C ILE A 71 -1.78 15.06 10.85
N ASP A 72 -0.52 14.63 10.85
CA ASP A 72 0.48 15.02 11.84
C ASP A 72 0.78 16.52 11.79
N GLY A 73 0.26 17.24 12.79
CA GLY A 73 0.46 18.68 12.97
C GLY A 73 1.93 19.10 13.07
N ARG A 74 2.82 18.22 13.54
CA ARG A 74 4.26 18.50 13.66
C ARG A 74 4.94 18.63 12.30
N ARG A 75 4.34 18.07 11.25
CA ARG A 75 4.84 18.12 9.87
C ARG A 75 4.20 19.21 9.01
N ARG A 76 3.34 20.07 9.57
CA ARG A 76 2.71 21.18 8.82
C ARG A 76 3.74 22.07 8.10
N PHE A 77 4.83 22.43 8.78
CA PHE A 77 5.88 23.28 8.20
C PHE A 77 6.83 22.54 7.26
N ARG A 78 7.06 21.24 7.47
CA ARG A 78 8.00 20.42 6.68
C ARG A 78 7.34 19.72 5.49
N GLY A 79 6.01 19.71 5.45
CA GLY A 79 5.23 18.93 4.51
C GLY A 79 5.07 17.46 4.94
N PRO A 80 3.98 16.81 4.50
CA PRO A 80 3.81 15.36 4.66
C PRO A 80 4.90 14.55 3.93
N ARG A 81 5.20 13.33 4.41
CA ARG A 81 6.19 12.45 3.75
C ARG A 81 5.72 12.13 2.34
N GLY A 82 6.60 12.32 1.37
CA GLY A 82 6.39 11.89 -0.01
C GLY A 82 6.78 10.43 -0.19
N TYR A 83 6.14 9.80 -1.18
CA TYR A 83 6.59 8.59 -1.85
C TYR A 83 6.75 8.93 -3.33
#